data_AF-A0A976CHJ4-F1
#
_entry.id   AF-A0A976CHJ4-F1
#
_cell.length_a   1.000
_cell.length_b   1.000
_cell.length_c   1.000
_cell.angle_alpha   90.00
_cell.angle_beta   90.00
_cell.angle_gamma   90.00
#
_symmetry.space_group_name_H-M   'P 1'
#
loop_
_entity.id
_entity.type
_entity.pdbx_description
1 polymer ?
#
loop_
_entity_poly.entity_id
_entity_poly.type
_entity_poly.pdbx_seq_one_letter_code
_entity_poly.pdbx_strand_id
1 'polypeptide(L)'
;MRSPLAPLLFEDDEWLEPWESGSVVVQVLSATPAKRKASTKRTLEKFPLQSFRTLVTNLSTIAKNRVPPKQTGISVSFDLTTATPLQHKAFY
;
A
#
# COMPACT_ATOMS: atom_id res chain seq x y z
N MET A 1 0.28 8.09 10.27
CA MET A 1 1.02 7.23 9.29
C MET A 1 0.10 6.45 8.34
N ARG A 2 -1.15 6.08 8.71
CA ARG A 2 -2.07 5.37 7.79
C ARG A 2 -2.63 6.22 6.65
N SER A 3 -2.99 7.47 6.91
CA SER A 3 -3.60 8.38 5.91
C SER A 3 -2.86 8.47 4.56
N PRO A 4 -1.53 8.65 4.50
CA PRO A 4 -0.82 8.69 3.21
C PRO A 4 -0.78 7.35 2.48
N LEU A 5 -1.01 6.23 3.17
CA LEU A 5 -1.02 4.89 2.59
C LEU A 5 -2.42 4.42 2.17
N ALA A 6 -3.47 5.18 2.49
CA ALA A 6 -4.86 4.85 2.16
C ALA A 6 -5.09 4.45 0.68
N PRO A 7 -4.45 5.08 -0.32
CA PRO A 7 -4.61 4.67 -1.73
C PRO A 7 -4.09 3.26 -2.05
N LEU A 8 -3.18 2.73 -1.21
CA LEU A 8 -2.57 1.40 -1.33
C LEU A 8 -3.25 0.35 -0.44
N LEU A 9 -4.17 0.78 0.43
CA LEU A 9 -4.85 -0.10 1.37
C LEU A 9 -6.16 -0.61 0.80
N PHE A 10 -6.50 -1.82 1.23
CA PHE A 10 -7.88 -2.25 1.22
C PHE A 10 -8.60 -1.61 2.41
N GLU A 11 -9.23 -0.48 2.17
CA GLU A 11 -10.23 0.10 3.06
C GLU A 11 -11.61 -0.11 2.43
N ASP A 12 -12.58 -0.49 3.25
CA ASP A 12 -13.98 -0.44 2.84
C ASP A 12 -14.32 1.02 2.59
N ASP A 13 -14.78 1.33 1.37
CA ASP A 13 -15.23 2.68 1.03
C ASP A 13 -16.35 3.06 2.04
N GLU A 14 -16.30 4.28 2.60
CA GLU A 14 -17.32 4.75 3.56
C GLU A 14 -18.71 4.59 2.96
N TRP A 15 -19.53 3.77 3.61
CA TRP A 15 -20.93 3.66 3.29
C TRP A 15 -21.62 4.90 3.84
N LEU A 16 -22.56 5.47 3.08
CA LEU A 16 -23.57 6.35 3.65
C LEU A 16 -24.18 5.63 4.84
N GLU A 17 -23.99 6.20 6.02
CA GLU A 17 -24.48 5.63 7.25
C GLU A 17 -26.02 5.45 7.14
N PRO A 18 -26.58 4.27 7.50
CA PRO A 18 -27.98 3.92 7.20
C PRO A 18 -29.03 4.88 7.78
N TRP A 19 -28.66 5.69 8.78
CA TRP A 19 -29.58 6.59 9.47
C TRP A 19 -30.07 7.76 8.60
N GLU A 20 -29.35 8.14 7.54
CA GLU A 20 -29.83 9.15 6.58
C GLU A 20 -30.89 8.60 5.62
N SER A 21 -30.95 7.26 5.44
CA SER A 21 -31.80 6.61 4.43
C SER A 21 -33.12 6.05 4.97
N GLY A 22 -33.35 6.05 6.29
CA GLY A 22 -34.57 5.48 6.91
C GLY A 22 -34.79 3.97 6.66
N SER A 23 -33.83 3.29 6.03
CA SER A 23 -33.86 1.88 5.65
C SER A 23 -32.62 1.19 6.20
N VAL A 24 -32.83 0.11 6.94
CA VAL A 24 -31.76 -0.76 7.49
C VAL A 24 -30.93 -1.42 6.39
N VAL A 25 -31.46 -1.47 5.16
CA VAL A 25 -30.80 -2.04 3.99
C VAL A 25 -30.59 -0.95 2.96
N VAL A 26 -29.34 -0.56 2.73
CA VAL A 26 -28.94 0.36 1.66
C VAL A 26 -28.66 -0.46 0.40
N GLN A 27 -29.32 -0.13 -0.72
CA GLN A 27 -29.06 -0.78 -2.01
C GLN A 27 -27.67 -0.40 -2.52
N VAL A 28 -26.78 -1.39 -2.57
CA VAL A 28 -25.42 -1.22 -3.09
C VAL A 28 -25.44 -1.19 -4.61
N LEU A 29 -25.14 -0.03 -5.21
CA LEU A 29 -24.96 0.09 -6.66
C LEU A 29 -23.92 -0.93 -7.17
N SER A 30 -24.19 -1.56 -8.31
CA SER A 30 -23.37 -2.65 -8.86
C SER A 30 -21.97 -2.23 -9.30
N ALA A 31 -21.71 -0.93 -9.43
CA ALA A 31 -20.47 -0.36 -9.96
C ALA A 31 -19.58 0.30 -8.90
N THR A 32 -19.65 -0.11 -7.63
CA THR A 32 -18.78 0.48 -6.60
C THR A 32 -17.30 0.16 -6.84
N PRO A 33 -16.38 1.08 -6.47
CA PRO A 33 -14.94 0.82 -6.50
C PRO A 33 -14.57 -0.44 -5.70
N ALA A 34 -15.23 -0.70 -4.58
CA ALA A 34 -15.13 -1.95 -3.82
C ALA A 34 -15.34 -3.22 -4.67
N LYS A 35 -16.37 -3.28 -5.54
CA LYS A 35 -16.59 -4.44 -6.42
C LYS A 35 -15.49 -4.61 -7.46
N ARG A 36 -14.94 -3.50 -7.99
CA ARG A 36 -13.79 -3.54 -8.91
C ARG A 36 -12.51 -3.99 -8.21
N LYS A 37 -12.24 -3.47 -7.01
CA LYS A 37 -11.11 -3.86 -6.15
C LYS A 37 -11.20 -5.36 -5.79
N ALA A 38 -12.40 -5.85 -5.46
CA ALA A 38 -12.65 -7.25 -5.14
C ALA A 38 -12.44 -8.19 -6.35
N SER A 39 -12.88 -7.79 -7.54
CA SER A 39 -12.75 -8.62 -8.75
C SER A 39 -11.31 -8.69 -9.28
N THR A 40 -10.59 -7.56 -9.27
CA THR A 40 -9.22 -7.49 -9.81
C THR A 40 -8.14 -7.74 -8.76
N LYS A 41 -8.47 -7.66 -7.47
CA LYS A 41 -7.53 -7.68 -6.34
C LYS A 41 -6.38 -6.68 -6.55
N ARG A 42 -6.69 -5.53 -7.16
CA ARG A 42 -5.72 -4.48 -7.49
C ARG A 42 -6.29 -3.10 -7.18
N THR A 43 -5.39 -2.18 -6.84
CA THR A 43 -5.69 -0.76 -6.74
C THR A 43 -5.86 -0.13 -8.13
N LEU A 44 -6.37 1.09 -8.20
CA LEU A 44 -6.49 1.85 -9.46
C LEU A 44 -5.15 1.98 -10.20
N GLU A 45 -4.06 2.05 -9.44
CA GLU A 45 -2.69 2.15 -9.96
C GLU A 45 -2.07 0.77 -10.27
N LYS A 46 -2.88 -0.29 -10.31
CA LYS A 46 -2.50 -1.68 -10.62
C LYS A 46 -1.56 -2.34 -9.61
N PHE A 47 -1.37 -1.76 -8.42
CA PHE A 47 -0.67 -2.44 -7.32
C PHE A 47 -1.54 -3.56 -6.73
N PRO A 48 -0.94 -4.64 -6.21
CA PRO A 48 -1.66 -5.67 -5.48
C PRO A 48 -2.39 -5.06 -4.28
N LEU A 49 -3.69 -5.32 -4.20
CA LEU A 49 -4.50 -4.97 -3.04
C LEU A 49 -4.02 -5.78 -1.83
N GLN A 50 -3.74 -5.13 -0.72
CA GLN A 50 -3.11 -5.80 0.42
C GLN A 50 -3.62 -5.24 1.75
N SER A 51 -3.63 -6.09 2.77
CA SER A 51 -3.93 -5.67 4.13
C SER A 51 -2.85 -4.71 4.63
N PHE A 52 -3.20 -3.84 5.59
CA PHE A 52 -2.22 -2.93 6.19
C PHE A 52 -0.98 -3.66 6.73
N ARG A 53 -1.17 -4.82 7.36
CA ARG A 53 -0.08 -5.65 7.87
C ARG A 53 0.85 -6.12 6.73
N THR A 54 0.27 -6.65 5.66
CA THR A 54 1.03 -7.11 4.48
C THR A 54 1.77 -5.95 3.81
N LEU A 55 1.14 -4.77 3.72
CA LEU A 55 1.76 -3.57 3.17
C LEU A 55 2.99 -3.16 3.98
N VAL A 56 2.88 -3.09 5.30
CA VAL A 56 4.01 -2.73 6.17
C VAL A 56 5.14 -3.76 6.04
N THR A 57 4.83 -5.06 5.98
CA THR A 57 5.84 -6.10 5.74
C THR A 57 6.60 -5.86 4.43
N ASN A 58 5.88 -5.61 3.34
CA ASN A 58 6.50 -5.35 2.03
C ASN A 58 7.32 -4.05 2.02
N LEU A 59 6.82 -2.99 2.64
CA LEU A 59 7.54 -1.71 2.75
C LEU A 59 8.79 -1.82 3.62
N SER A 60 8.77 -2.69 4.64
CA SER A 60 9.91 -2.91 5.54
C SER A 60 11.08 -3.68 4.91
N THR A 61 10.93 -4.17 3.68
CA THR A 61 12.01 -4.89 2.98
C THR A 61 13.14 -4.01 2.45
N ILE A 62 13.04 -2.67 2.55
CA ILE A 62 14.18 -1.79 2.29
C ILE A 62 15.25 -2.08 3.33
N ALA A 63 16.37 -2.65 2.90
CA ALA A 63 17.52 -2.92 3.76
C ALA A 63 18.61 -1.88 3.53
N LYS A 64 19.25 -1.46 4.63
CA LYS A 64 20.50 -0.70 4.56
C LYS A 64 21.63 -1.70 4.30
N ASN A 65 22.00 -1.86 3.03
CA ASN A 65 23.01 -2.84 2.65
C ASN A 65 24.40 -2.23 2.88
N ARG A 66 25.25 -2.93 3.61
CA ARG A 66 26.64 -2.51 3.86
C ARG A 66 27.56 -3.40 3.05
N VAL A 67 28.10 -2.89 1.96
CA VAL A 67 29.07 -3.61 1.13
C VAL A 67 30.46 -3.06 1.41
N PRO A 68 31.26 -3.70 2.29
CA PRO A 68 32.61 -3.25 2.56
C PRO A 68 33.50 -3.52 1.32
N PRO A 69 34.23 -2.51 0.81
CA PRO A 69 35.22 -2.74 -0.23
C PRO A 69 36.37 -3.60 0.30
N LYS A 70 36.92 -4.49 -0.53
CA LYS A 70 38.05 -5.37 -0.17
C LYS A 70 39.36 -4.62 0.06
N GLN A 71 39.46 -3.38 -0.42
CA GLN A 71 40.66 -2.57 -0.37
C GLN A 71 40.71 -1.76 0.94
N THR A 72 41.82 -1.89 1.65
CA THR A 72 42.06 -1.22 2.94
C THR A 72 42.20 0.30 2.73
N GLY A 73 41.54 1.09 3.58
CA GLY A 73 41.60 2.56 3.56
C GLY A 73 40.44 3.27 2.85
N ILE A 74 39.46 2.54 2.32
CA ILE A 74 38.27 3.12 1.69
C ILE A 74 37.13 3.21 2.71
N SER A 75 36.51 4.39 2.81
CA SER A 75 35.33 4.60 3.67
C SER A 75 34.19 3.67 3.23
N VAL A 76 33.54 3.04 4.20
CA VAL A 76 32.39 2.17 3.92
C VAL A 76 31.17 3.04 3.65
N SER A 77 30.72 3.11 2.40
CA SER A 77 29.44 3.71 2.05
C SER A 77 28.30 2.76 2.43
N PHE A 78 27.15 3.31 2.79
CA PHE A 78 25.92 2.55 2.94
C PHE A 78 25.12 2.70 1.66
N ASP A 79 24.84 1.59 0.99
CA ASP A 79 23.95 1.59 -0.16
C ASP A 79 22.59 1.07 0.29
N LEU A 80 21.55 1.88 0.11
CA LEU A 80 20.18 1.40 0.26
C LEU A 80 19.90 0.41 -0.87
N THR A 81 19.18 -0.68 -0.57
CA THR A 81 18.66 -1.56 -1.62
C THR A 81 17.77 -0.78 -2.58
N THR A 82 17.85 -1.08 -3.88
CA THR A 82 16.97 -0.49 -4.90
C THR A 82 15.50 -0.64 -4.49
N ALA A 83 14.80 0.48 -4.33
CA ALA A 83 13.41 0.46 -3.89
C ALA A 83 12.50 -0.16 -4.95
N THR A 84 11.56 -0.99 -4.50
CA THR A 84 10.52 -1.54 -5.38
C THR A 84 9.56 -0.44 -5.86
N PRO A 85 8.82 -0.62 -6.97
CA PRO A 85 7.83 0.36 -7.41
C PRO A 85 6.78 0.72 -6.34
N LEU A 86 6.41 -0.25 -5.48
CA LEU A 86 5.51 -0.04 -4.35
C LEU A 86 6.13 0.84 -3.27
N GLN A 87 7.41 0.64 -2.97
CA GLN A 87 8.17 1.46 -2.02
C GLN A 87 8.40 2.88 -2.56
N HIS A 88 8.66 3.02 -3.86
CA HIS A 88 8.73 4.32 -4.51
C HIS A 88 7.43 5.10 -4.31
N LYS A 89 6.28 4.47 -4.59
CA LYS A 89 4.97 5.10 -4.42
C LYS A 89 4.64 5.48 -2.97
N ALA A 90 5.17 4.74 -2.00
CA ALA A 90 4.89 4.96 -0.58
C ALA A 90 5.79 6.04 0.06
N PHE A 91 7.01 6.22 -0.44
CA PHE A 91 8.02 7.10 0.17
C PHE A 91 8.40 8.33 -0.67
N TYR A 92 8.01 8.39 -1.95
CA TYR A 92 8.32 9.48 -2.89
C TYR A 92 7.05 10.01 -3.56
#